data_AF-A0A920BH82-F1
#
_entry.id   AF-A0A920BH82-F1
#
_cell.length_a   1.000
_cell.length_b   1.000
_cell.length_c   1.000
_cell.angle_alpha   90.00
_cell.angle_beta   90.00
_cell.angle_gamma   90.00
#
_symmetry.space_group_name_H-M   'P 1'
#
loop_
_entity.id
_entity.type
_entity.pdbx_description
1 polymer ?
#
loop_
_entity_poly.entity_id
_entity_poly.type
_entity_poly.pdbx_seq_one_letter_code
_entity_poly.pdbx_strand_id
1 'polypeptide(L)'
;MSKELTEQELEDVKQIVCDEVDAISDVLLEASHAIHANPELNFEEHFAHETLTGILDDQGLKPERGAYDLETAFEASVGDEGVCVAVLCEYDALPEIGHACGHNIIGTAGLGAGIAASKVASKLGGSLRILGHSS
;
A
#
# COMPACT_ATOMS: atom_id res chain seq x y z
N MET A 1 0.63 -24.38 16.89
CA MET A 1 -0.26 -23.71 17.87
C MET A 1 0.11 -22.24 17.85
N SER A 2 -0.76 -21.38 17.34
CA SER A 2 -0.55 -19.93 17.41
C SER A 2 -0.59 -19.51 18.88
N LYS A 3 0.46 -18.86 19.37
CA LYS A 3 0.49 -18.28 20.72
C LYS A 3 -0.47 -17.09 20.71
N GLU A 4 -1.46 -17.07 21.61
CA GLU A 4 -2.27 -15.87 21.81
C GLU A 4 -1.39 -14.75 22.38
N LEU A 5 -1.51 -13.56 21.79
CA LEU A 5 -0.84 -12.36 22.26
C LEU A 5 -1.53 -11.89 23.55
N THR A 6 -0.72 -11.41 24.49
CA THR A 6 -1.22 -10.65 25.64
C THR A 6 -1.75 -9.28 25.18
N GLU A 7 -2.56 -8.64 26.02
CA GLU A 7 -3.07 -7.28 25.75
C GLU A 7 -1.93 -6.27 25.55
N GLN A 8 -0.85 -6.38 26.33
CA GLN A 8 0.32 -5.52 26.19
C GLN A 8 1.05 -5.76 24.87
N GLU A 9 1.31 -7.02 24.49
CA GLU A 9 1.94 -7.34 23.19
C GLU A 9 1.09 -6.82 22.02
N LEU A 10 -0.24 -6.89 22.13
CA LEU A 10 -1.15 -6.34 21.12
C LEU A 10 -1.07 -4.80 21.03
N GLU A 11 -0.98 -4.11 22.16
CA GLU A 11 -0.85 -2.65 22.17
C GLU A 11 0.51 -2.20 21.61
N ASP A 12 1.59 -2.90 21.94
CA ASP A 12 2.92 -2.62 21.39
C ASP A 12 2.93 -2.78 19.86
N VAL A 13 2.25 -3.80 19.33
CA VAL A 13 2.10 -4.01 17.88
C VAL A 13 1.32 -2.87 17.22
N LYS A 14 0.23 -2.41 17.83
CA LYS A 14 -0.53 -1.27 17.31
C LYS A 14 0.31 0.00 17.30
N GLN A 15 1.07 0.25 18.37
CA GLN A 15 1.92 1.41 18.46
C GLN A 15 2.98 1.43 17.35
N ILE A 16 3.63 0.29 17.06
CA ILE A 16 4.57 0.17 15.93
C ILE A 16 3.92 0.56 14.60
N VAL A 17 2.68 0.11 14.38
CA VAL A 17 1.95 0.43 13.14
C VAL A 17 1.62 1.93 13.08
N CYS A 18 1.13 2.52 14.16
CA CYS A 18 0.84 3.96 14.23
C CYS A 18 2.10 4.81 14.02
N ASP A 19 3.20 4.46 14.70
CA ASP A 19 4.48 5.17 14.59
C ASP A 19 5.02 5.12 13.16
N GLU A 20 4.87 3.98 12.47
CA GLU A 20 5.28 3.85 11.07
C GLU A 20 4.43 4.72 10.14
N VAL A 21 3.11 4.74 10.33
CA VAL A 21 2.20 5.61 9.56
C VAL A 21 2.58 7.08 9.74
N ASP A 22 2.83 7.51 10.99
CA ASP A 22 3.24 8.88 11.29
C ASP A 22 4.58 9.21 10.63
N ALA A 23 5.55 8.28 10.67
CA ALA A 23 6.88 8.47 10.09
C ALA A 23 6.87 8.63 8.56
N ILE A 24 5.94 7.99 7.85
CA ILE A 24 5.83 8.06 6.38
C ILE A 24 4.75 9.04 5.90
N SER A 25 4.04 9.71 6.81
CA SER A 25 2.86 10.53 6.51
C SER A 25 3.13 11.62 5.48
N ASP A 26 4.23 12.37 5.61
CA ASP A 26 4.59 13.43 4.67
C ASP A 26 4.80 12.87 3.25
N VAL A 27 5.49 11.73 3.12
CA VAL A 27 5.72 11.07 1.82
C VAL A 27 4.40 10.63 1.18
N LEU A 28 3.48 10.07 1.97
CA LEU A 28 2.16 9.65 1.48
C LEU A 28 1.30 10.83 1.06
N LEU A 29 1.33 11.95 1.80
CA LEU A 29 0.61 13.17 1.47
C LEU A 29 1.16 13.82 0.19
N GLU A 30 2.48 13.88 0.04
CA GLU A 30 3.13 14.37 -1.17
C GLU A 30 2.75 13.52 -2.39
N ALA A 31 2.80 12.18 -2.26
CA ALA A 31 2.36 11.27 -3.31
C ALA A 31 0.89 11.47 -3.67
N SER A 32 0.01 11.61 -2.67
CA SER A 32 -1.43 11.78 -2.90
C SER A 32 -1.73 13.07 -3.66
N HIS A 33 -1.06 14.16 -3.31
CA HIS A 33 -1.20 15.43 -4.03
C HIS A 33 -0.59 15.37 -5.43
N ALA A 34 0.54 14.69 -5.61
CA ALA A 34 1.17 14.53 -6.90
C ALA A 34 0.31 13.70 -7.86
N ILE A 35 -0.25 12.59 -7.39
CA ILE A 35 -1.20 11.76 -8.16
C ILE A 35 -2.45 12.56 -8.49
N HIS A 36 -3.03 13.27 -7.51
CA HIS A 36 -4.18 14.14 -7.76
C HIS A 36 -3.90 15.20 -8.86
N ALA A 37 -2.70 15.76 -8.88
CA ALA A 37 -2.29 16.77 -9.86
C ALA A 37 -2.03 16.20 -11.26
N ASN A 38 -1.83 14.88 -11.38
CA ASN A 38 -1.55 14.16 -12.62
C ASN A 38 -2.58 13.04 -12.82
N PRO A 39 -3.86 13.37 -13.09
CA PRO A 39 -4.89 12.36 -13.25
C PRO A 39 -4.63 11.53 -14.51
N GLU A 40 -4.54 10.22 -14.34
CA GLU A 40 -4.35 9.23 -15.40
C GLU A 40 -5.57 8.30 -15.47
N LEU A 41 -5.95 7.90 -16.68
CA LEU A 41 -7.12 7.05 -16.89
C LEU A 41 -6.81 5.58 -16.58
N ASN A 42 -7.88 4.79 -16.46
CA ASN A 42 -7.79 3.36 -16.23
C ASN A 42 -6.84 2.67 -17.24
N PHE A 43 -5.90 1.88 -16.72
CA PHE A 43 -4.83 1.17 -17.45
C PHE A 43 -3.70 2.03 -18.03
N GLU A 44 -3.68 3.33 -17.77
CA GLU A 44 -2.67 4.27 -18.27
C GLU A 44 -1.97 5.04 -17.12
N GLU A 45 -2.10 4.56 -15.88
CA GLU A 45 -1.64 5.20 -14.63
C GLU A 45 -0.15 5.03 -14.35
N HIS A 46 0.68 5.33 -15.34
CA HIS A 46 2.13 5.13 -15.24
C HIS A 46 2.76 6.01 -14.15
N PHE A 47 2.36 7.28 -14.02
CA PHE A 47 2.86 8.16 -12.98
C PHE A 47 2.46 7.69 -11.59
N ALA A 48 1.19 7.34 -11.39
CA ALA A 48 0.73 6.83 -10.09
C ALA A 48 1.41 5.51 -9.73
N HIS A 49 1.48 4.57 -10.68
CA HIS A 49 2.17 3.29 -10.52
C HIS A 49 3.65 3.47 -10.12
N GLU A 50 4.41 4.28 -10.86
CA GLU A 50 5.83 4.50 -10.55
C GLU A 50 6.02 5.20 -9.21
N THR A 51 5.14 6.15 -8.86
CA THR A 51 5.18 6.84 -7.57
C THR A 51 4.98 5.86 -6.41
N LEU A 52 3.92 5.04 -6.45
CA LEU A 52 3.59 4.12 -5.36
C LEU A 52 4.62 2.99 -5.25
N THR A 53 5.08 2.44 -6.37
CA THR A 53 6.08 1.36 -6.37
C THR A 53 7.47 1.86 -5.96
N GLY A 54 7.83 3.10 -6.30
CA GLY A 54 9.05 3.74 -5.81
C GLY A 54 9.08 3.86 -4.29
N ILE A 55 7.96 4.26 -3.67
CA ILE A 55 7.85 4.32 -2.20
C ILE A 55 8.03 2.92 -1.59
N LEU A 56 7.45 1.88 -2.19
CA LEU A 56 7.64 0.50 -1.71
C LEU A 56 9.10 0.03 -1.83
N ASP A 57 9.80 0.41 -2.89
CA ASP A 57 11.24 0.14 -3.05
C ASP A 57 12.07 0.84 -1.97
N ASP A 58 11.80 2.11 -1.68
CA ASP A 58 12.46 2.87 -0.61
C ASP A 58 12.22 2.25 0.78
N GLN A 59 11.06 1.61 0.95
CA GLN A 59 10.73 0.82 2.16
C GLN A 59 11.31 -0.59 2.15
N GLY A 60 12.01 -0.99 1.08
CA GLY A 60 12.65 -2.30 0.92
C GLY A 60 11.69 -3.45 0.62
N LEU A 61 10.44 -3.17 0.24
CA LEU A 61 9.40 -4.16 -0.02
C LEU A 61 9.44 -4.76 -1.43
N LYS A 62 10.19 -4.15 -2.36
CA LYS A 62 10.51 -4.69 -3.70
C LYS A 62 9.28 -5.18 -4.46
N PRO A 63 8.37 -4.29 -4.87
CA PRO A 63 7.17 -4.69 -5.58
C PRO A 63 7.49 -5.35 -6.92
N GLU A 64 6.76 -6.41 -7.25
CA GLU A 64 6.60 -6.89 -8.61
C GLU A 64 5.75 -5.87 -9.37
N ARG A 65 6.35 -5.23 -10.38
CA ARG A 65 5.70 -4.27 -11.29
C ARG A 65 5.18 -5.00 -12.51
N GLY A 66 4.06 -4.56 -13.07
CA GLY A 66 3.42 -5.26 -14.17
C GLY A 66 2.77 -6.59 -13.74
N ALA A 67 2.33 -6.68 -12.47
CA ALA A 67 1.83 -7.91 -11.89
C ALA A 67 0.57 -8.39 -12.64
N TYR A 68 0.40 -9.71 -12.74
CA TYR A 68 -0.79 -10.32 -13.37
C TYR A 68 -1.03 -9.89 -14.83
N ASP A 69 0.05 -9.62 -15.58
CA ASP A 69 0.02 -9.16 -16.97
C ASP A 69 -0.69 -7.79 -17.17
N LEU A 70 -0.78 -6.99 -16.12
CA LEU A 70 -1.32 -5.63 -16.14
C LEU A 70 -0.20 -4.62 -15.91
N GLU A 71 0.14 -3.83 -16.92
CA GLU A 71 1.32 -2.96 -16.94
C GLU A 71 1.39 -1.98 -15.75
N THR A 72 0.25 -1.44 -15.33
CA THR A 72 0.15 -0.49 -14.23
C THR A 72 -0.25 -1.14 -12.91
N ALA A 73 -0.28 -2.47 -12.82
CA ALA A 73 -0.52 -3.20 -11.56
C ALA A 73 0.78 -3.57 -10.85
N PHE A 74 0.72 -3.68 -9.53
CA PHE A 74 1.85 -4.16 -8.74
C PHE A 74 1.45 -5.07 -7.57
N GLU A 75 2.38 -5.91 -7.13
CA GLU A 75 2.28 -6.69 -5.89
C GLU A 75 3.55 -6.55 -5.06
N ALA A 76 3.40 -6.20 -3.77
CA ALA A 76 4.45 -6.42 -2.77
C ALA A 76 3.98 -7.45 -1.74
N SER A 77 4.91 -8.29 -1.29
CA SER A 77 4.62 -9.41 -0.40
C SER A 77 5.53 -9.45 0.82
N VAL A 78 4.94 -9.77 1.98
CA VAL A 78 5.69 -10.06 3.21
C VAL A 78 5.17 -11.35 3.82
N GLY A 79 6.06 -12.31 4.02
CA GLY A 79 5.70 -13.65 4.50
C GLY A 79 4.93 -14.49 3.48
N ASP A 80 4.94 -15.80 3.71
CA ASP A 80 4.35 -16.84 2.86
C ASP A 80 3.57 -17.89 3.67
N GLU A 81 3.48 -17.70 4.99
CA GLU A 81 2.78 -18.59 5.91
C GLU A 81 1.64 -17.86 6.66
N GLY A 82 0.76 -18.64 7.30
CA GLY A 82 -0.30 -18.13 8.15
C GLY A 82 -1.45 -17.46 7.39
N VAL A 83 -2.20 -16.60 8.09
CA VAL A 83 -3.30 -15.83 7.50
C VAL A 83 -2.70 -14.73 6.62
N CYS A 84 -3.17 -14.66 5.36
CA CYS A 84 -2.80 -13.61 4.44
C CYS A 84 -3.84 -12.48 4.47
N VAL A 85 -3.38 -11.26 4.76
CA VAL A 85 -4.18 -10.03 4.61
C VAL A 85 -3.76 -9.35 3.32
N ALA A 86 -4.73 -8.93 2.51
CA ALA A 86 -4.49 -8.15 1.30
C ALA A 86 -4.96 -6.71 1.50
N VAL A 87 -4.11 -5.75 1.13
CA VAL A 87 -4.43 -4.32 1.10
C VAL A 87 -4.46 -3.87 -0.36
N LEU A 88 -5.58 -3.32 -0.78
CA LEU A 88 -5.83 -2.89 -2.16
C LEU A 88 -5.61 -1.38 -2.29
N CYS A 89 -4.87 -0.98 -3.32
CA CYS A 89 -4.53 0.40 -3.63
C CYS A 89 -5.07 0.72 -5.02
N GLU A 90 -6.09 1.59 -5.11
CA GLU A 90 -6.66 2.07 -6.37
C GLU A 90 -6.19 3.49 -6.65
N TYR A 91 -5.92 3.82 -7.92
CA TYR A 91 -5.28 5.10 -8.29
C TYR A 91 -5.59 5.58 -9.72
N ASP A 92 -6.67 5.09 -10.34
CA ASP A 92 -7.19 5.64 -11.60
C ASP A 92 -8.00 6.93 -11.38
N ALA A 93 -8.06 7.74 -12.43
CA ALA A 93 -8.89 8.93 -12.52
C ALA A 93 -10.05 8.73 -13.49
N LEU A 94 -11.09 9.54 -13.33
CA LEU A 94 -12.22 9.55 -14.24
C LEU A 94 -11.99 10.49 -15.43
N PRO A 95 -12.57 10.18 -16.61
CA PRO A 95 -12.53 11.06 -17.77
C PRO A 95 -13.08 12.45 -17.44
N GLU A 96 -12.39 13.49 -17.92
CA GLU A 96 -12.77 14.92 -17.83
C GLU A 96 -12.82 15.53 -16.41
N ILE A 97 -13.01 14.73 -15.37
CA ILE A 97 -13.20 15.20 -13.98
C ILE A 97 -12.07 14.78 -13.03
N GLY A 98 -11.09 14.00 -13.49
CA GLY A 98 -9.91 13.62 -12.72
C GLY A 98 -10.24 12.71 -11.53
N HIS A 99 -9.51 12.83 -10.42
CA HIS A 99 -9.75 12.03 -9.21
C HIS A 99 -10.95 12.51 -8.38
N ALA A 100 -12.09 12.77 -9.03
CA ALA A 100 -13.33 13.12 -8.33
C ALA A 100 -13.81 12.02 -7.36
N CYS A 101 -13.40 10.76 -7.56
CA CYS A 101 -13.64 9.64 -6.66
C CYS A 101 -12.61 9.51 -5.53
N GLY A 102 -11.54 10.31 -5.53
CA GLY A 102 -10.52 10.31 -4.49
C GLY A 102 -9.58 9.10 -4.50
N HIS A 103 -9.39 8.43 -5.64
CA HIS A 103 -8.50 7.26 -5.73
C HIS A 103 -7.05 7.61 -5.38
N ASN A 104 -6.61 8.85 -5.61
CA ASN A 104 -5.33 9.35 -5.09
C ASN A 104 -5.19 9.23 -3.56
N ILE A 105 -6.29 9.31 -2.80
CA ILE A 105 -6.31 9.12 -1.34
C ILE A 105 -6.37 7.63 -1.01
N ILE A 106 -7.23 6.88 -1.69
CA ILE A 106 -7.39 5.42 -1.50
C ILE A 106 -6.05 4.71 -1.72
N GLY A 107 -5.39 4.97 -2.85
CA GLY A 107 -4.10 4.40 -3.20
C GLY A 107 -3.03 4.67 -2.15
N THR A 108 -2.86 5.93 -1.71
CA THR A 108 -1.84 6.28 -0.72
C THR A 108 -2.17 5.81 0.69
N ALA A 109 -3.45 5.81 1.08
CA ALA A 109 -3.86 5.31 2.39
C ALA A 109 -3.70 3.79 2.48
N GLY A 110 -4.06 3.07 1.42
CA GLY A 110 -3.79 1.63 1.28
C GLY A 110 -2.29 1.34 1.34
N LEU A 111 -1.47 2.11 0.60
CA LEU A 111 -0.02 1.95 0.61
C LEU A 111 0.55 2.13 2.02
N GLY A 112 0.15 3.18 2.72
CA GLY A 112 0.57 3.45 4.10
C GLY A 112 0.19 2.34 5.07
N ALA A 113 -1.05 1.87 5.00
CA ALA A 113 -1.52 0.75 5.81
C ALA A 113 -0.73 -0.54 5.53
N GLY A 114 -0.43 -0.82 4.26
CA GLY A 114 0.39 -1.95 3.85
C GLY A 114 1.82 -1.86 4.37
N ILE A 115 2.49 -0.71 4.18
CA ILE A 115 3.85 -0.49 4.68
C ILE A 115 3.91 -0.64 6.20
N ALA A 116 2.97 -0.05 6.94
CA ALA A 116 2.94 -0.14 8.39
C ALA A 116 2.66 -1.58 8.88
N ALA A 117 1.70 -2.27 8.27
CA ALA A 117 1.40 -3.67 8.58
C ALA A 117 2.59 -4.60 8.27
N SER A 118 3.39 -4.28 7.25
CA SER A 118 4.57 -5.07 6.87
C SER A 118 5.59 -5.20 8.02
N LYS A 119 5.68 -4.20 8.90
CA LYS A 119 6.62 -4.18 10.04
C LYS A 119 6.26 -5.19 11.13
N VAL A 120 5.03 -5.69 11.14
CA VAL A 120 4.50 -6.59 12.17
C VAL A 120 3.98 -7.92 11.62
N ALA A 121 3.67 -8.04 10.33
CA ALA A 121 3.08 -9.24 9.71
C ALA A 121 3.82 -10.55 10.09
N SER A 122 5.13 -10.60 9.88
CA SER A 122 5.92 -11.80 10.23
C SER A 122 6.02 -12.06 11.73
N LYS A 123 6.01 -11.01 12.57
CA LYS A 123 6.01 -11.17 14.04
C LYS A 123 4.72 -11.82 14.55
N LEU A 124 3.62 -11.56 13.84
CA LEU A 124 2.31 -12.13 14.12
C LEU A 124 2.12 -13.51 13.49
N GLY A 125 3.12 -14.02 12.76
CA GLY A 125 3.03 -15.31 12.05
C GLY A 125 2.00 -15.31 10.91
N GLY A 126 1.72 -14.14 10.34
CA GLY A 126 0.87 -13.98 9.17
C GLY A 126 1.66 -13.51 7.96
N SER A 127 0.94 -13.33 6.87
CA SER A 127 1.46 -12.78 5.62
C SER A 127 0.63 -11.58 5.17
N LEU A 128 1.25 -10.74 4.35
CA LEU A 128 0.67 -9.52 3.80
C LEU A 128 0.90 -9.50 2.29
N ARG A 129 -0.11 -9.00 1.57
CA ARG A 129 -0.03 -8.58 0.17
C ARG A 129 -0.49 -7.14 0.04
N ILE A 130 0.28 -6.34 -0.66
CA ILE A 130 -0.08 -4.97 -1.05
C ILE A 130 -0.27 -5.01 -2.56
N LEU A 131 -1.48 -4.78 -3.02
CA LEU A 131 -1.86 -4.91 -4.43
C LEU A 131 -2.26 -3.53 -4.94
N GLY A 132 -1.59 -3.07 -6.00
CA GLY A 132 -1.99 -1.90 -6.76
C GLY A 132 -2.70 -2.31 -8.02
N HIS A 133 -3.88 -1.75 -8.27
CA HIS A 133 -4.64 -1.99 -9.49
C HIS A 133 -5.65 -0.87 -9.75
N SER A 134 -6.17 -0.86 -10.97
CA SER A 134 -7.29 0.00 -11.38
C SER A 134 -8.46 -0.84 -11.87
N SER A 135 -9.67 -0.32 -11.74
CA SER A 135 -10.94 -1.01 -12.06
C SER A 135 -11.73 -0.35 -13.17
#